data_AF-A0A9K3JGF5-F1
#
_entry.id   AF-A0A9K3JGF5-F1
#
_cell.length_a   1.000
_cell.length_b   1.000
_cell.length_c   1.000
_cell.angle_alpha   90.00
_cell.angle_beta   90.00
_cell.angle_gamma   90.00
#
_symmetry.space_group_name_H-M   'P 1'
#
loop_
_entity.id
_entity.type
_entity.pdbx_description
1 polymer ?
#
loop_
_entity_poly.entity_id
_entity_poly.type
_entity_poly.pdbx_seq_one_letter_code
_entity_poly.pdbx_strand_id
1 'polypeptide(L)'
;MFSMICSSCTDMIKKWELLTVESGSAEIDVWPYIDNLAGDVISRTAFGSCYEEGQRIFRIQKEQIDLMTQRLLTVHLPGGR
;
A
#
# COMPACT_ATOMS: atom_id res chain seq x y z
N MET A 1 -13.13 8.22 -9.86
CA MET A 1 -12.24 8.27 -8.69
C MET A 1 -12.97 7.94 -7.38
N PHE A 2 -14.00 8.70 -6.96
CA PHE A 2 -14.73 8.43 -5.70
C PHE A 2 -15.28 7.00 -5.59
N SER A 3 -15.88 6.46 -6.66
CA SER A 3 -16.36 5.06 -6.70
C SER A 3 -15.24 4.02 -6.43
N MET A 4 -14.02 4.26 -6.93
CA MET A 4 -12.88 3.34 -6.71
C MET A 4 -12.34 3.43 -5.28
N ILE A 5 -12.44 4.59 -4.63
CA ILE A 5 -12.11 4.74 -3.20
C ILE A 5 -13.09 3.91 -2.37
N CYS A 6 -14.41 4.07 -2.60
CA CYS A 6 -15.42 3.31 -1.87
C CYS A 6 -15.27 1.80 -2.08
N SER A 7 -15.03 1.32 -3.31
CA SER A 7 -14.84 -0.10 -3.56
C SER A 7 -13.60 -0.65 -2.85
N SER A 8 -12.47 0.06 -2.92
CA SER A 8 -11.22 -0.37 -2.29
C SER A 8 -11.32 -0.36 -0.75
N CYS A 9 -11.97 0.64 -0.16
CA CYS A 9 -12.26 0.67 1.28
C CYS A 9 -13.17 -0.48 1.69
N THR A 10 -14.19 -0.78 0.89
CA THR A 10 -15.12 -1.89 1.15
C THR A 10 -14.38 -3.23 1.15
N ASP A 11 -13.48 -3.45 0.19
CA ASP A 11 -12.66 -4.65 0.10
C ASP A 11 -11.70 -4.78 1.29
N MET A 12 -11.16 -3.66 1.78
CA MET A 12 -10.33 -3.62 2.99
C MET A 12 -11.12 -3.99 4.25
N ILE A 13 -12.30 -3.41 4.45
CA ILE A 13 -13.17 -3.68 5.61
C ILE A 13 -13.61 -5.15 5.62
N LYS A 14 -13.98 -5.71 4.46
CA LYS A 14 -14.31 -7.14 4.35
C LYS A 14 -13.17 -8.05 4.82
N LYS A 15 -11.91 -7.69 4.54
CA LYS A 15 -10.75 -8.44 5.06
C LYS A 15 -10.67 -8.36 6.58
N TRP A 16 -10.96 -7.21 7.18
CA TRP A 16 -11.01 -7.06 8.64
C TRP A 16 -12.15 -7.85 9.27
N GLU A 17 -13.34 -7.83 8.67
CA GLU A 17 -14.48 -8.63 9.11
C GLU A 17 -14.12 -10.12 9.15
N LEU A 18 -13.42 -10.62 8.13
CA LEU A 18 -12.93 -12.01 8.09
C LEU A 18 -11.97 -12.34 9.24
N LEU A 19 -11.14 -11.39 9.69
CA LEU A 19 -10.24 -11.59 10.83
C LEU A 19 -10.98 -11.65 12.17
N THR A 20 -12.19 -11.08 12.24
CA THR A 20 -13.02 -11.08 13.46
C THR A 20 -13.96 -12.29 13.57
N VAL A 21 -14.01 -13.18 12.56
CA VAL A 21 -14.98 -14.28 12.50
C VAL A 21 -14.85 -15.25 13.68
N GLU A 22 -13.63 -15.57 14.11
CA GLU A 22 -13.40 -16.60 15.14
C GLU A 22 -13.51 -16.05 16.57
N SER A 23 -13.01 -14.84 16.82
CA SER A 23 -12.90 -14.24 18.16
C SER A 23 -13.98 -13.19 18.47
N GLY A 24 -14.80 -12.81 17.48
CA GLY A 24 -15.80 -11.73 17.58
C GLY A 24 -15.21 -10.32 17.65
N SER A 25 -13.89 -10.19 17.85
CA SER A 25 -13.15 -8.93 17.83
C SER A 25 -11.66 -9.20 17.58
N ALA A 26 -10.96 -8.27 16.94
CA ALA A 26 -9.54 -8.38 16.66
C ALA A 26 -8.87 -7.00 16.77
N GLU A 27 -7.67 -6.97 17.33
CA GLU A 27 -6.77 -5.82 17.21
C GLU A 27 -6.02 -5.93 15.88
N ILE A 28 -6.06 -4.86 15.08
CA ILE A 28 -5.54 -4.86 13.72
C ILE A 28 -4.54 -3.72 13.57
N ASP A 29 -3.32 -4.04 13.16
CA ASP A 29 -2.40 -3.04 12.64
C ASP A 29 -2.94 -2.52 11.31
N VAL A 30 -3.49 -1.30 11.32
CA VAL A 30 -4.14 -0.69 10.16
C VAL A 30 -3.14 -0.17 9.13
N TRP A 31 -1.88 0.03 9.50
CA TRP A 31 -0.91 0.73 8.64
C TRP A 31 -0.69 0.01 7.30
N PRO A 32 -0.43 -1.31 7.25
CA PRO A 32 -0.28 -2.02 5.98
C PRO A 32 -1.53 -1.97 5.10
N TYR A 33 -2.72 -1.88 5.69
CA TYR A 33 -3.97 -1.83 4.95
C TYR A 33 -4.19 -0.46 4.31
N ILE A 34 -3.86 0.63 5.04
CA ILE A 34 -3.93 2.00 4.52
C ILE A 34 -2.92 2.19 3.38
N ASP A 35 -1.70 1.70 3.56
CA ASP A 35 -0.65 1.78 2.55
C ASP A 35 -1.00 0.98 1.27
N ASN A 36 -1.64 -0.17 1.42
CA ASN A 36 -2.18 -0.96 0.30
C ASN A 36 -3.40 -0.31 -0.34
N LEU A 37 -4.28 0.33 0.44
CA LEU A 37 -5.48 1.02 -0.06
C LEU A 37 -5.11 2.14 -1.04
N ALA A 38 -4.08 2.93 -0.73
CA ALA A 38 -3.58 3.96 -1.65
C ALA A 38 -3.11 3.34 -2.98
N GLY A 39 -2.37 2.23 -2.91
CA GLY A 39 -1.94 1.49 -4.09
C GLY A 39 -3.10 0.94 -4.92
N ASP A 40 -4.14 0.40 -4.27
CA ASP A 40 -5.34 -0.12 -4.94
C ASP A 40 -6.12 0.99 -5.65
N VAL A 41 -6.36 2.11 -4.97
CA VAL A 41 -7.07 3.26 -5.54
C VAL A 41 -6.33 3.86 -6.73
N ILE A 42 -5.02 4.06 -6.61
CA ILE A 42 -4.18 4.57 -7.71
C ILE A 42 -4.21 3.58 -8.86
N SER A 43 -4.03 2.29 -8.58
CA SER A 43 -3.94 1.27 -9.63
C SER A 43 -5.27 1.10 -10.39
N ARG A 44 -6.40 1.02 -9.68
CA ARG A 44 -7.74 0.95 -10.30
C ARG A 44 -8.08 2.21 -11.08
N THR A 45 -7.65 3.37 -10.61
CA THR A 45 -7.92 4.65 -11.29
C THR A 45 -7.04 4.84 -12.53
N ALA A 46 -5.76 4.46 -12.46
CA ALA A 46 -4.79 4.71 -13.53
C ALA A 46 -4.77 3.60 -14.60
N PHE A 47 -5.01 2.34 -14.21
CA PHE A 47 -4.86 1.18 -15.10
C PHE A 47 -6.18 0.44 -15.39
N GLY A 48 -7.29 0.83 -14.75
CA GLY A 48 -8.62 0.28 -15.04
C GLY A 48 -8.66 -1.24 -14.88
N SER A 49 -8.91 -1.98 -15.98
CA SER A 49 -8.97 -3.44 -15.97
C SER A 49 -7.62 -4.13 -15.70
N CYS A 50 -6.50 -3.43 -15.91
CA CYS A 50 -5.14 -3.94 -15.67
C CYS A 50 -4.57 -3.45 -14.33
N TYR A 51 -5.45 -3.23 -13.34
CA TYR A 51 -5.05 -2.67 -12.05
C TYR A 51 -4.17 -3.63 -11.23
N GLU A 52 -4.24 -4.93 -11.48
CA GLU A 52 -3.44 -5.95 -10.80
C GLU A 52 -1.95 -5.82 -11.19
N GLU A 53 -1.66 -5.59 -12.47
CA GLU A 53 -0.33 -5.22 -12.95
C GLU A 53 0.12 -3.86 -12.37
N GLY A 54 -0.79 -2.89 -12.29
CA GLY A 54 -0.54 -1.59 -11.66
C GLY A 54 -0.12 -1.71 -10.20
N GLN A 55 -0.82 -2.55 -9.43
CA GLN A 55 -0.48 -2.83 -8.02
C GLN A 55 0.90 -3.47 -7.91
N ARG A 56 1.26 -4.39 -8.81
CA ARG A 56 2.58 -5.00 -8.84
C ARG A 56 3.68 -3.98 -9.11
N ILE A 57 3.47 -3.05 -10.04
CA ILE A 57 4.40 -1.96 -10.32
C ILE A 57 4.57 -1.08 -9.08
N PHE A 58 3.47 -0.69 -8.44
CA PHE A 58 3.50 0.17 -7.25
C PHE A 58 4.26 -0.47 -6.09
N ARG A 59 4.10 -1.78 -5.88
CA ARG A 59 4.87 -2.53 -4.87
C ARG A 59 6.38 -2.48 -5.16
N ILE A 60 6.78 -2.75 -6.40
CA ILE A 60 8.20 -2.68 -6.80
C ILE A 60 8.75 -1.26 -6.62
N GLN A 61 7.97 -0.22 -6.94
CA GLN A 61 8.37 1.17 -6.74
C GLN A 61 8.57 1.50 -5.26
N LYS A 62 7.72 1.01 -4.36
CA LYS A 62 7.92 1.16 -2.91
C LYS A 62 9.23 0.53 -2.44
N GLU A 63 9.48 -0.72 -2.83
CA GLU A 63 10.74 -1.42 -2.52
C GLU A 63 11.97 -0.64 -3.03
N GLN A 64 11.89 -0.10 -4.25
CA GLN A 64 12.95 0.73 -4.82
C GLN A 64 13.13 2.04 -4.04
N ILE A 65 12.05 2.72 -3.65
CA ILE A 65 12.12 3.96 -2.86
C ILE A 65 12.76 3.70 -1.50
N ASP A 66 12.41 2.60 -0.84
CA ASP A 66 13.00 2.23 0.46
C ASP A 66 14.51 1.98 0.32
N LEU A 67 14.92 1.20 -0.67
CA LEU A 67 16.34 0.96 -0.97
C LEU A 67 17.09 2.23 -1.36
N MET A 68 16.49 3.09 -2.20
CA MET A 68 17.06 4.36 -2.59
C MET A 68 17.21 5.30 -1.40
N THR A 69 16.23 5.34 -0.50
CA THR A 69 16.26 6.17 0.71
C THR A 69 17.37 5.72 1.64
N GLN A 70 17.50 4.41 1.88
CA GLN A 70 18.62 3.85 2.65
C GLN A 70 19.97 4.24 2.06
N ARG A 71 20.13 4.15 0.73
CA ARG A 71 21.36 4.54 0.02
C ARG A 71 21.63 6.04 0.08
N LEU A 72 20.61 6.88 -0.15
CA LEU A 72 20.74 8.33 -0.16
C LEU A 72 21.12 8.87 1.23
N LEU A 73 20.52 8.31 2.30
CA LEU A 73 20.87 8.65 3.67
C LEU A 73 22.25 8.12 4.11
N THR A 74 22.82 7.15 3.38
CA THR A 74 24.20 6.67 3.57
C THR A 74 25.21 7.29 2.61
N VAL A 75 24.81 8.18 1.69
CA VAL A 75 25.76 8.96 0.89
C VAL A 75 26.53 9.85 1.85
N HIS A 76 27.73 9.39 2.20
CA HIS A 76 28.71 10.17 2.92
C HIS A 76 29.01 11.40 2.08
N LEU A 77 28.58 12.58 2.54
CA LEU A 77 28.98 13.84 1.92
C LEU A 77 30.52 13.86 1.91
N PRO A 78 31.18 13.94 0.74
CA PRO A 78 32.64 14.03 0.70
C PRO A 78 33.04 15.31 1.44
N GLY A 79 33.60 15.17 2.64
CA GLY A 79 33.96 16.29 3.53
C GLY A 79 33.16 16.44 4.83
N GLY A 80 32.28 15.49 5.18
CA GLY A 80 31.75 15.39 6.55
C GLY A 80 32.87 15.06 7.53
N ARG A 81 33.06 15.91 8.56
CA ARG A 81 34.10 15.77 9.59
C ARG A 81 34.03 14.45 10.33
#